data_AF-A0A0M2LVP4-F1
#
_entry.id   AF-A0A0M2LVP4-F1
#
_cell.length_a   1.000
_cell.length_b   1.000
_cell.length_c   1.000
_cell.angle_alpha   90.00
_cell.angle_beta   90.00
_cell.angle_gamma   90.00
#
_symmetry.space_group_name_H-M   'P 1'
#
loop_
_entity.id
_entity.type
_entity.pdbx_description
1 polymer ?
#
loop_
_entity_poly.entity_id
_entity_poly.type
_entity_poly.pdbx_seq_one_letter_code
_entity_poly.pdbx_strand_id
1 'polypeptide(L)'
;MAAGSISLLIDSPLTTLMHAMRGLDRDVRTQIGRHTKAAAQPIWAETTRANVTTRMQTRLADSARAGVTTRNVFLRAGGVGRIGSTPLSSLATAIEFGAHPDTRVASRSRKGTAYTRRMGGGFRLPRSRGYVAYPAASESIPRIASLWVQTAVRTIHETVEKVS
;
A
#
# COMPACT_ATOMS: atom_id res chain seq x y z
N MET A 1 -10.40 5.33 -2.97
CA MET A 1 -9.04 4.88 -2.61
C MET A 1 -8.89 3.44 -3.03
N ALA A 2 -7.91 3.10 -3.88
CA ALA A 2 -7.49 1.71 -4.05
C ALA A 2 -6.70 1.32 -2.79
N ALA A 3 -7.42 0.99 -1.73
CA ALA A 3 -6.83 0.53 -0.48
C ALA A 3 -6.72 -0.99 -0.54
N GLY A 4 -5.55 -1.50 -0.96
CA GLY A 4 -5.18 -2.87 -0.66
C GLY A 4 -4.76 -2.95 0.80
N SER A 5 -5.69 -3.24 1.71
CA SER A 5 -5.31 -3.64 3.07
C SER A 5 -4.88 -5.10 3.01
N ILE A 6 -3.64 -5.38 3.40
CA ILE A 6 -3.24 -6.74 3.75
C ILE A 6 -3.93 -7.03 5.09
N SER A 7 -5.15 -7.54 5.03
CA SER A 7 -5.74 -8.23 6.15
C SER A 7 -5.08 -9.61 6.17
N LEU A 8 -4.08 -9.77 7.04
CA LEU A 8 -3.46 -11.05 7.36
C LEU A 8 -4.47 -11.93 8.11
N LEU A 9 -5.43 -12.46 7.37
CA LEU A 9 -6.35 -13.51 7.76
C LEU A 9 -6.07 -14.59 6.72
N ILE A 10 -5.30 -15.63 7.02
CA ILE A 10 -5.71 -16.81 7.77
C ILE A 10 -4.42 -17.61 8.10
N ASP A 11 -4.24 -18.07 9.34
CA ASP A 11 -3.21 -19.01 9.84
C ASP A 11 -1.79 -18.89 9.26
N SER A 12 -1.13 -17.76 9.55
CA SER A 12 0.23 -17.48 9.11
C SER A 12 1.15 -17.26 10.33
N PRO A 13 2.46 -17.58 10.24
CA PRO A 13 3.50 -17.23 11.24
C PRO A 13 3.43 -15.78 11.75
N LEU A 14 2.83 -14.90 10.95
CA LEU A 14 2.57 -13.50 11.28
C LEU A 14 1.55 -13.33 12.43
N THR A 15 0.53 -14.19 12.53
CA THR A 15 -0.43 -14.17 13.64
C THR A 15 0.28 -14.56 14.94
N THR A 16 1.10 -15.61 14.91
CA THR A 16 1.92 -16.03 16.05
C THR A 16 2.88 -14.92 16.48
N LEU A 17 3.55 -14.26 15.52
CA LEU A 17 4.40 -13.10 15.80
C LEU A 17 3.61 -11.95 16.41
N MET A 18 2.42 -11.64 15.90
CA MET A 18 1.55 -10.61 16.46
C MET A 18 1.15 -10.91 17.91
N HIS A 19 0.89 -12.17 18.25
CA HIS A 19 0.62 -12.58 19.62
C HIS A 19 1.87 -12.41 20.50
N ALA A 20 3.05 -12.85 20.06
CA ALA A 20 4.30 -12.67 20.77
C ALA A 20 4.62 -11.18 21.00
N MET A 21 4.37 -10.33 19.99
CA MET A 21 4.54 -8.88 20.09
C MET A 21 3.58 -8.22 21.08
N ARG A 22 2.51 -8.86 21.57
CA ARG A 22 1.64 -8.25 22.59
C ARG A 22 2.30 -8.15 23.96
N GLY A 23 3.19 -9.10 24.28
CA GLY A 23 3.91 -9.13 25.56
C GLY A 23 5.15 -8.25 25.61
N LEU A 24 5.58 -7.69 24.48
CA LEU A 24 6.76 -6.83 24.40
C LEU A 24 6.45 -5.40 24.88
N ASP A 25 7.46 -4.78 25.47
CA ASP A 25 7.41 -3.36 25.83
C ASP A 25 7.12 -2.47 24.63
N ARG A 26 6.50 -1.31 24.93
CA ARG A 26 6.14 -0.32 23.91
C ARG A 26 7.35 0.14 23.09
N ASP A 27 8.51 0.29 23.72
CA ASP A 27 9.71 0.80 23.08
C ASP A 27 10.29 -0.22 22.10
N VAL A 28 10.35 -1.49 22.50
CA VAL A 28 10.76 -2.61 21.62
C VAL A 28 9.85 -2.70 20.40
N ARG A 29 8.53 -2.62 20.60
CA ARG A 29 7.56 -2.64 19.49
C ARG A 29 7.72 -1.45 18.55
N THR A 30 8.05 -0.28 19.09
CA THR A 30 8.31 0.93 18.31
C THR A 30 9.59 0.80 17.48
N GLN A 31 10.65 0.23 18.05
CA GLN A 31 11.89 -0.06 17.33
C GLN A 31 11.65 -1.05 16.19
N ILE A 32 10.98 -2.17 16.45
CA ILE A 32 10.60 -3.15 15.43
C ILE A 32 9.83 -2.45 14.31
N GLY A 33 8.80 -1.67 14.64
CA GLY A 33 8.00 -0.95 13.66
C GLY A 33 8.83 0.02 12.79
N ARG A 34 9.79 0.74 13.39
CA ARG A 34 10.69 1.65 12.68
C ARG A 34 11.59 0.91 11.70
N HIS A 35 12.22 -0.19 12.14
CA HIS A 35 13.11 -1.00 11.30
C HIS A 35 12.34 -1.69 10.18
N THR A 36 11.19 -2.30 10.49
CA THR A 36 10.34 -2.94 9.48
C THR A 36 9.86 -1.92 8.44
N LYS A 37 9.45 -0.71 8.86
CA LYS A 37 9.05 0.33 7.91
C LYS A 37 10.20 0.74 7.00
N ALA A 38 11.40 0.93 7.55
CA ALA A 38 12.58 1.32 6.80
C ALA A 38 12.96 0.28 5.72
N ALA A 39 12.81 -1.01 6.02
CA ALA A 39 13.08 -2.09 5.08
C ALA A 39 11.92 -2.33 4.08
N ALA A 40 10.67 -2.25 4.53
CA ALA A 40 9.50 -2.54 3.70
C ALA A 40 9.20 -1.44 2.66
N GLN A 41 9.48 -0.17 3.00
CA GLN A 41 9.22 0.97 2.11
C GLN A 41 9.93 0.89 0.74
N PRO A 42 11.26 0.61 0.66
CA PRO A 42 11.93 0.50 -0.63
C PRO A 42 11.41 -0.68 -1.46
N ILE A 43 11.18 -1.83 -0.83
CA ILE A 43 10.59 -3.01 -1.51
C ILE A 43 9.25 -2.64 -2.12
N TRP A 44 8.35 -2.06 -1.33
CA TRP A 44 7.04 -1.65 -1.81
C TRP A 44 7.12 -0.65 -2.97
N ALA A 45 7.99 0.36 -2.85
CA ALA A 45 8.16 1.37 -3.89
C ALA A 45 8.72 0.77 -5.20
N GLU A 46 9.72 -0.11 -5.10
CA GLU A 46 10.35 -0.77 -6.25
C GLU A 46 9.37 -1.71 -6.95
N THR A 47 8.70 -2.60 -6.21
CA THR A 47 7.74 -3.55 -6.79
C THR A 47 6.56 -2.82 -7.44
N THR A 48 6.08 -1.74 -6.82
CA THR A 48 5.01 -0.91 -7.41
C THR A 48 5.52 -0.24 -8.70
N ARG A 49 6.76 0.24 -8.72
CA ARG A 49 7.35 0.92 -9.90
C ARG A 49 7.61 -0.05 -11.04
N ALA A 50 7.99 -1.30 -10.77
CA ALA A 50 8.22 -2.34 -11.76
C ALA A 50 6.96 -2.68 -12.58
N ASN A 51 5.77 -2.50 -11.99
CA ASN A 51 4.49 -2.79 -12.65
C ASN A 51 3.92 -1.61 -13.46
N VAL A 52 4.63 -0.48 -13.53
CA VAL A 52 4.17 0.73 -14.23
C VAL A 52 4.34 0.60 -15.74
N THR A 53 3.27 0.88 -16.48
CA THR A 53 3.28 0.91 -17.95
C THR A 53 2.94 2.29 -18.53
N THR A 54 2.28 3.16 -17.76
CA THR A 54 1.84 4.48 -18.23
C THR A 54 2.26 5.61 -17.27
N ARG A 55 2.31 6.85 -17.77
CA ARG A 55 2.64 8.03 -16.96
C ARG A 55 1.69 8.24 -15.76
N MET A 56 0.41 7.92 -15.91
CA MET A 56 -0.56 8.00 -14.80
C MET A 56 -0.26 6.94 -13.73
N GLN A 57 0.13 5.73 -14.16
CA GLN A 57 0.57 4.68 -13.25
C GLN A 57 1.88 5.03 -12.55
N THR A 58 2.79 5.79 -13.19
CA THR A 58 3.98 6.32 -12.53
C THR A 58 3.61 7.19 -11.33
N ARG A 59 2.60 8.06 -11.47
CA ARG A 59 2.12 8.88 -10.33
C ARG A 59 1.53 8.04 -9.21
N LEU A 60 0.85 6.94 -9.56
CA LEU A 60 0.38 5.96 -8.58
C LEU A 60 1.55 5.31 -7.84
N ALA A 61 2.60 4.89 -8.55
CA ALA A 61 3.80 4.30 -7.95
C ALA A 61 4.61 5.30 -7.10
N ASP A 62 4.74 6.57 -7.52
CA ASP A 62 5.42 7.62 -6.74
C ASP A 62 4.76 7.84 -5.36
N SER A 63 3.45 7.59 -5.29
CA SER A 63 2.65 7.70 -4.07
C SER A 63 2.65 6.43 -3.19
N ALA A 64 3.43 5.41 -3.55
CA ALA A 64 3.54 4.16 -2.81
C ALA A 64 4.12 4.41 -1.41
N ARG A 65 3.36 4.08 -0.36
CA ARG A 65 3.78 4.20 1.04
C ARG A 65 3.48 2.91 1.78
N ALA A 66 4.50 2.39 2.46
CA ALA A 66 4.36 1.35 3.46
C ALA A 66 4.20 2.01 4.84
N GLY A 67 3.34 1.46 5.66
CA GLY A 67 3.24 1.82 7.06
C GLY A 67 3.12 0.60 7.93
N VAL A 68 3.60 0.76 9.15
CA VAL A 68 3.65 -0.30 10.15
C VAL A 68 2.97 0.22 11.40
N THR A 69 2.06 -0.58 11.91
CA THR A 69 1.50 -0.44 13.25
C THR A 69 1.98 -1.61 14.08
N THR A 70 1.77 -1.54 15.39
CA THR A 70 2.06 -2.64 16.31
C THR A 70 1.41 -3.97 15.90
N ARG A 71 0.30 -3.90 15.16
CA ARG A 71 -0.48 -5.08 14.76
C ARG A 71 -0.31 -5.44 13.29
N ASN A 72 -0.18 -4.46 12.40
CA ASN A 72 -0.27 -4.70 10.97
C ASN A 72 0.76 -3.90 10.17
N VAL A 73 1.19 -4.47 9.05
CA VAL A 73 1.88 -3.76 7.97
C VAL A 73 0.86 -3.46 6.87
N PHE A 74 0.75 -2.20 6.45
CA PHE A 74 -0.16 -1.75 5.41
C PHE A 74 0.61 -1.15 4.25
N LEU A 75 0.22 -1.54 3.03
CA LEU A 75 0.76 -1.03 1.78
C LEU A 75 -0.30 -0.15 1.13
N ARG A 76 0.06 1.07 0.75
CA ARG A 76 -0.87 2.04 0.16
C ARG A 76 -0.28 2.63 -1.10
N ALA A 77 -1.13 2.90 -2.08
CA ALA A 77 -0.81 3.69 -3.26
C ALA A 77 -2.02 4.58 -3.60
N GLY A 78 -1.75 5.76 -4.16
CA GLY A 78 -2.75 6.73 -4.60
C GLY A 78 -3.27 7.68 -3.52
N GLY A 79 -2.76 7.58 -2.29
CA GLY A 79 -3.19 8.43 -1.17
C GLY A 79 -2.53 9.81 -1.14
N VAL A 80 -1.39 9.98 -1.82
CA VAL A 80 -0.56 11.20 -1.74
C VAL A 80 -0.29 11.72 -3.15
N GLY A 81 -0.42 13.04 -3.34
CA GLY A 81 -0.12 13.70 -4.61
C GLY A 81 -1.35 14.09 -5.43
N ARG A 82 -1.09 14.70 -6.59
CA ARG A 82 -2.11 15.24 -7.49
C ARG A 82 -1.70 15.03 -8.94
N ILE A 83 -2.69 14.94 -9.83
CA ILE A 83 -2.50 15.00 -11.29
C ILE A 83 -3.18 16.29 -11.77
N GLY A 84 -2.38 17.30 -12.11
CA GLY A 84 -2.87 18.65 -12.34
C GLY A 84 -3.61 19.18 -11.11
N SER A 85 -4.84 19.66 -11.31
CA SER A 85 -5.71 20.14 -10.23
C SER A 85 -6.46 19.03 -9.49
N THR A 86 -6.38 17.76 -9.94
CA THR A 86 -7.16 16.66 -9.37
C THR A 86 -6.36 15.88 -8.32
N PRO A 87 -6.89 15.65 -7.10
CA PRO A 87 -6.26 14.78 -6.13
C PRO A 87 -6.03 13.38 -6.69
N LEU A 88 -4.87 12.77 -6.46
CA LEU A 88 -4.59 11.42 -6.96
C LEU A 88 -5.57 10.39 -6.38
N SER A 89 -6.05 10.61 -5.16
CA SER A 89 -6.97 9.71 -4.45
C SER A 89 -8.32 9.51 -5.14
N SER A 90 -8.79 10.49 -5.93
CA SER A 90 -10.03 10.36 -6.71
C SER A 90 -9.82 9.60 -8.02
N LEU A 91 -8.59 9.56 -8.53
CA LEU A 91 -8.22 8.87 -9.77
C LEU A 91 -7.59 7.49 -9.52
N ALA A 92 -7.07 7.25 -8.33
CA ALA A 92 -6.29 6.06 -7.99
C ALA A 92 -6.98 4.75 -8.37
N THR A 93 -8.30 4.64 -8.12
CA THR A 93 -9.08 3.44 -8.48
C THR A 93 -9.16 3.25 -10.00
N ALA A 94 -9.39 4.32 -10.77
CA ALA A 94 -9.45 4.24 -12.23
C ALA A 94 -8.06 3.98 -12.84
N ILE A 95 -6.99 4.48 -12.22
CA ILE A 95 -5.61 4.21 -12.65
C ILE A 95 -5.22 2.74 -12.36
N GLU A 96 -5.58 2.24 -11.17
CA GLU A 96 -5.22 0.89 -10.72
C GLU A 96 -6.02 -0.20 -11.40
N PHE A 97 -7.33 -0.03 -11.53
CA PHE A 97 -8.22 -1.07 -12.03
C PHE A 97 -8.73 -0.81 -13.44
N GLY A 98 -8.40 0.35 -14.03
CA GLY A 98 -9.02 0.76 -15.28
C GLY A 98 -10.46 1.23 -15.09
N ALA A 99 -11.06 1.69 -16.19
CA ALA A 99 -12.45 2.10 -16.24
C ALA A 99 -13.01 1.90 -17.64
N HIS A 100 -14.31 1.60 -17.75
CA HIS A 100 -14.94 1.53 -19.06
C HIS A 100 -15.05 2.95 -19.63
N PRO A 101 -14.78 3.16 -20.93
CA PRO A 101 -14.92 4.49 -21.55
C PRO A 101 -16.32 5.09 -21.37
N ASP A 102 -17.33 4.23 -21.30
CA ASP A 102 -18.75 4.58 -21.11
C ASP A 102 -19.16 4.76 -19.64
N THR A 103 -18.27 4.47 -18.69
CA THR A 103 -18.55 4.71 -17.27
C THR A 103 -18.83 6.21 -17.08
N ARG A 104 -20.01 6.52 -16.55
CA ARG A 104 -20.41 7.90 -16.22
C ARG A 104 -19.92 8.26 -14.82
N VAL A 105 -19.23 9.38 -14.71
CA VAL A 105 -18.72 9.91 -13.44
C VAL A 105 -19.43 11.22 -13.12
N ALA A 106 -19.90 11.34 -11.87
CA ALA A 106 -20.40 12.60 -11.34
C ALA A 106 -19.23 13.59 -11.22
N SER A 107 -19.37 14.74 -11.88
CA SER A 107 -18.41 15.83 -11.89
C SER A 107 -19.10 17.12 -11.45
N ARG A 108 -18.31 18.12 -11.12
CA ARG A 108 -18.81 19.45 -10.72
C ARG A 108 -18.17 20.52 -11.58
N SER A 109 -18.97 21.47 -12.06
CA SER A 109 -18.49 22.59 -12.85
C SER A 109 -17.70 23.54 -11.96
N ARG A 110 -16.89 24.42 -12.56
CA ARG A 110 -16.18 25.47 -11.81
C ARG A 110 -17.15 26.38 -11.03
N LYS A 111 -18.41 26.48 -11.48
CA LYS A 111 -19.49 27.24 -10.84
C LYS A 111 -20.37 26.41 -9.89
N GLY A 112 -20.00 25.16 -9.61
CA GLY A 112 -20.68 24.31 -8.62
C GLY A 112 -21.79 23.41 -9.16
N THR A 113 -22.17 23.54 -10.44
CA THR A 113 -23.23 22.72 -11.07
C THR A 113 -22.77 21.26 -11.17
N ALA A 114 -23.56 20.34 -10.63
CA ALA A 114 -23.32 18.91 -10.79
C ALA A 114 -23.67 18.47 -12.22
N TYR A 115 -22.81 17.68 -12.86
CA TYR A 115 -23.09 17.09 -14.17
C TYR A 115 -22.42 15.72 -14.29
N THR A 116 -23.02 14.82 -15.07
CA THR A 116 -22.43 13.53 -15.38
C THR A 116 -21.66 13.62 -16.69
N ARG A 117 -20.42 13.13 -16.71
CA ARG A 117 -19.64 12.99 -17.95
C ARG A 117 -19.15 11.56 -18.13
N ARG A 118 -18.97 11.14 -19.38
CA ARG A 118 -18.24 9.90 -19.66
C ARG A 118 -16.80 10.05 -19.21
N MET A 119 -16.23 8.98 -18.66
CA MET A 119 -14.84 8.99 -18.19
C MET A 119 -13.85 9.14 -19.35
N GLY A 120 -14.23 8.67 -20.55
CA GLY A 120 -13.42 8.72 -21.77
C GLY A 120 -12.36 7.61 -21.81
N GLY A 121 -11.59 7.55 -22.91
CA GLY A 121 -10.57 6.51 -23.15
C GLY A 121 -9.22 6.73 -22.44
N GLY A 122 -9.15 7.62 -21.44
CA GLY A 122 -7.90 7.97 -20.76
C GLY A 122 -7.36 6.88 -19.81
N PHE A 123 -8.20 5.90 -19.47
CA PHE A 123 -7.85 4.78 -18.58
C PHE A 123 -7.85 3.47 -19.35
N ARG A 124 -7.11 2.48 -18.85
CA ARG A 124 -7.12 1.12 -19.39
C ARG A 124 -8.48 0.47 -19.13
N LEU A 125 -8.76 -0.61 -19.85
CA LEU A 125 -9.96 -1.42 -19.62
C LEU A 125 -10.03 -1.92 -18.18
N PRO A 126 -11.23 -2.16 -17.63
CA PRO A 126 -11.37 -2.70 -16.28
C PRO A 126 -10.66 -4.06 -16.10
N ARG A 127 -9.84 -4.18 -15.06
CA ARG A 127 -9.17 -5.41 -14.64
C ARG A 127 -9.27 -5.58 -13.13
N SER A 128 -9.99 -6.61 -12.68
CA SER A 128 -10.19 -6.91 -11.26
C SER A 128 -8.90 -7.18 -10.49
N ARG A 129 -7.89 -7.76 -11.16
CA ARG A 129 -6.56 -8.02 -10.60
C ARG A 129 -5.68 -6.76 -10.46
N GLY A 130 -6.17 -5.60 -10.88
CA GLY A 130 -5.40 -4.36 -10.92
C GLY A 130 -4.24 -4.39 -11.92
N TYR A 131 -3.52 -3.28 -11.99
CA TYR A 131 -2.43 -3.07 -12.93
C TYR A 131 -1.09 -2.82 -12.24
N VAL A 132 -1.08 -2.18 -11.06
CA VAL A 132 0.17 -1.67 -10.47
C VAL A 132 0.27 -2.11 -9.02
N ALA A 133 -0.55 -1.55 -8.14
CA ALA A 133 -0.47 -1.76 -6.71
C ALA A 133 -0.94 -3.17 -6.30
N TYR A 134 -2.00 -3.70 -6.91
CA TYR A 134 -2.50 -5.04 -6.59
C TYR A 134 -1.54 -6.18 -6.97
N PRO A 135 -0.99 -6.23 -8.20
CA PRO A 135 0.02 -7.23 -8.53
C PRO A 135 1.30 -7.03 -7.72
N ALA A 136 1.73 -5.79 -7.50
CA ALA A 136 2.89 -5.50 -6.65
C ALA A 136 2.69 -5.94 -5.20
N ALA A 137 1.48 -5.83 -4.66
CA ALA A 137 1.18 -6.30 -3.31
C ALA A 137 1.37 -7.81 -3.23
N SER A 138 0.81 -8.55 -4.21
CA SER A 138 0.93 -10.01 -4.27
C SER A 138 2.38 -10.49 -4.31
N GLU A 139 3.25 -9.75 -5.01
CA GLU A 139 4.68 -10.06 -5.10
C GLU A 139 5.50 -9.65 -3.86
N SER A 140 5.18 -8.49 -3.27
CA SER A 140 5.97 -7.91 -2.17
C SER A 140 5.59 -8.45 -0.79
N ILE A 141 4.34 -8.87 -0.59
CA ILE A 141 3.84 -9.37 0.70
C ILE A 141 4.74 -10.47 1.31
N PRO A 142 5.10 -11.56 0.59
CA PRO A 142 5.91 -12.62 1.18
C PRO A 142 7.30 -12.13 1.63
N ARG A 143 7.92 -11.23 0.85
CA ARG A 143 9.24 -10.66 1.15
C ARG A 143 9.17 -9.77 2.39
N ILE A 144 8.16 -8.90 2.46
CA ILE A 144 7.93 -7.99 3.59
C ILE A 144 7.58 -8.77 4.86
N ALA A 145 6.77 -9.82 4.75
CA ALA A 145 6.42 -10.71 5.86
C ALA A 145 7.67 -11.38 6.45
N SER A 146 8.51 -11.98 5.61
CA SER A 146 9.76 -12.62 6.04
C SER A 146 10.69 -11.63 6.73
N LEU A 147 10.87 -10.44 6.15
CA LEU A 147 11.66 -9.37 6.76
C LEU A 147 11.13 -8.92 8.12
N TRP A 148 9.80 -8.84 8.27
CA TRP A 148 9.21 -8.45 9.53
C TRP A 148 9.49 -9.49 10.63
N VAL A 149 9.34 -10.78 10.33
CA VAL A 149 9.68 -11.87 11.25
C VAL A 149 11.15 -11.80 11.64
N GLN A 150 12.06 -11.69 10.67
CA GLN A 150 13.51 -11.61 10.93
C GLN A 150 13.86 -10.39 11.79
N THR A 151 13.29 -9.23 11.47
CA THR A 151 13.52 -8.00 12.23
C THR A 151 13.03 -8.15 13.67
N ALA A 152 11.84 -8.72 13.87
CA ALA A 152 11.29 -8.90 15.20
C ALA A 152 12.11 -9.87 16.04
N VAL A 153 12.50 -11.02 15.49
CA VAL A 153 13.36 -12.01 16.18
C VAL A 153 14.70 -11.36 16.57
N ARG A 154 15.35 -10.66 15.64
CA ARG A 154 16.62 -10.00 15.89
C ARG A 154 16.51 -8.95 17.00
N THR A 155 15.51 -8.07 16.95
CA THR A 155 15.34 -7.03 17.97
C THR A 155 15.02 -7.61 19.34
N ILE A 156 14.23 -8.69 19.41
CA ILE A 156 13.95 -9.39 20.68
C ILE A 156 15.25 -9.96 21.24
N HIS A 157 16.04 -10.66 20.41
CA HIS A 157 17.32 -11.24 20.83
C HIS A 157 18.29 -10.18 21.35
N GLU A 158 18.51 -9.10 20.60
CA GLU A 158 19.35 -7.97 21.00
C GLU A 158 18.86 -7.29 22.30
N THR A 159 17.56 -7.34 22.60
CA THR A 159 17.01 -6.77 23.83
C THR A 159 17.27 -7.68 25.03
N VAL A 160 17.14 -9.00 24.85
CA VAL A 160 17.43 -9.98 25.90
C VAL A 160 18.92 -9.99 26.26
N GLU A 161 19.80 -9.87 25.27
CA GLU A 161 21.26 -9.78 25.48
C GLU A 161 21.70 -8.51 26.21
N LYS A 162 20.93 -7.41 26.11
CA LYS A 162 21.26 -6.16 26.83
C LYS A 162 20.84 -6.16 28.30
N VAL A 163 19.97 -7.09 28.68
CA VAL A 163 19.40 -7.20 30.04
C VAL A 163 20.06 -8.31 30.84
N SER A 164 20.57 -9.36 30.17
CA SER A 164 21.43 -10.40 30.76
C SER A 164 22.86 -9.88 31.00
#